data_AF-A0A918AVY6-F1
#
_entry.id   AF-A0A918AVY6-F1
#
_cell.length_a   1.000
_cell.length_b   1.000
_cell.length_c   1.000
_cell.angle_alpha   90.00
_cell.angle_beta   90.00
_cell.angle_gamma   90.00
#
_symmetry.space_group_name_H-M   'P 1'
#
loop_
_entity.id
_entity.type
_entity.pdbx_description
1 polymer ?
#
loop_
_entity_poly.entity_id
_entity_poly.type
_entity_poly.pdbx_seq_one_letter_code
_entity_poly.pdbx_strand_id
1 'polypeptide(L)' 'MTAIPSSTPGVAPGDRDLSDLVLICDGCGRTFRHDERGWDLLWSSAQGAGWRGRDRAVGPHFCSWCGAA' A
#
# COMPACT_ATOMS: atom_id res chain seq x y z
N MET A 1 26.27 -6.53 46.07
CA MET A 1 25.98 -5.29 45.31
C MET A 1 26.01 -5.67 43.84
N THR A 2 24.85 -5.88 43.23
CA THR A 2 24.76 -6.21 41.80
C THR A 2 23.62 -5.38 41.22
N ALA A 3 23.95 -4.43 40.35
CA ALA A 3 22.97 -3.60 39.66
C ALA A 3 22.36 -4.41 38.51
N ILE A 4 21.03 -4.40 38.39
CA ILE A 4 20.31 -4.89 37.21
C ILE A 4 20.34 -3.74 36.19
N PRO A 5 20.79 -3.95 34.94
CA PRO A 5 20.65 -2.91 33.93
C PRO A 5 19.16 -2.73 33.61
N SER A 6 18.68 -1.49 33.79
CA SER A 6 17.36 -1.06 33.34
C SER A 6 17.27 -1.25 31.83
N SER A 7 16.52 -2.27 31.40
CA SER A 7 16.10 -2.39 30.01
C SER A 7 15.22 -1.20 29.67
N THR A 8 15.78 -0.22 28.96
CA THR A 8 15.01 0.75 28.20
C THR A 8 13.98 -0.04 27.39
N PRO A 9 12.67 0.23 27.49
CA PRO A 9 11.73 -0.35 26.56
C PRO A 9 12.15 0.16 25.19
N GLY A 10 12.77 -0.74 24.40
CA GLY A 10 13.06 -0.47 23.01
C GLY A 10 11.75 -0.05 22.38
N VAL A 11 11.72 1.14 21.79
CA VAL A 11 10.64 1.53 20.89
C VAL A 11 10.50 0.38 19.90
N ALA A 12 9.45 -0.41 20.04
CA ALA A 12 9.12 -1.41 19.05
C ALA A 12 9.00 -0.62 17.73
N PRO A 13 9.64 -1.03 16.62
CA PRO A 13 9.31 -0.51 15.30
C PRO A 13 7.92 -1.03 14.92
N GLY A 14 6.91 -0.52 15.62
CA GLY A 14 5.53 -1.00 15.63
C GLY A 14 4.53 0.13 15.38
N ASP A 15 4.98 1.24 14.79
CA ASP A 15 4.12 2.35 14.35
C ASP A 15 4.43 2.73 12.90
N ARG A 16 4.57 1.72 12.03
CA ARG A 16 4.27 1.93 10.61
C ARG A 16 2.78 1.67 10.49
N ASP A 17 2.00 2.74 10.50
CA ASP A 17 0.55 2.80 10.27
C ASP A 17 0.07 1.62 9.41
N LEU A 18 -0.63 0.68 10.04
CA LEU A 18 -1.06 -0.59 9.44
C LEU A 18 -2.21 -0.40 8.41
N SER A 19 -2.37 0.78 7.80
CA SER A 19 -3.56 1.10 6.98
C SER A 19 -3.29 1.76 5.63
N ASP A 20 -2.04 1.79 5.16
CA ASP A 20 -1.76 2.22 3.78
C ASP A 20 -2.24 1.16 2.79
N LEU A 21 -3.46 1.36 2.28
CA LEU A 21 -3.98 0.58 1.17
C LEU A 21 -3.06 0.79 -0.04
N VAL A 22 -2.49 -0.30 -0.54
CA VAL A 22 -1.61 -0.29 -1.71
C VAL A 22 -2.26 -1.06 -2.85
N LEU A 23 -2.28 -0.44 -4.03
CA LEU A 23 -2.66 -1.09 -5.27
C LEU A 23 -1.43 -1.72 -5.90
N ILE A 24 -1.54 -2.96 -6.35
CA ILE A 24 -0.44 -3.72 -6.96
C ILE A 24 -0.86 -4.15 -8.36
N CYS A 25 0.03 -4.00 -9.33
CA CYS A 25 -0.19 -4.46 -10.70
C CYS A 25 0.01 -5.97 -10.80
N ASP A 26 -1.00 -6.71 -11.25
CA ASP A 26 -0.93 -8.17 -11.46
C ASP A 26 0.04 -8.58 -12.57
N GLY A 27 0.37 -7.67 -13.49
CA GLY A 27 1.29 -7.96 -14.60
C GLY A 27 2.77 -7.80 -14.24
N CYS A 28 3.13 -6.73 -13.52
CA CYS A 28 4.53 -6.35 -13.28
C CYS A 28 4.88 -6.04 -11.83
N GLY A 29 3.93 -6.15 -10.90
CA GLY A 29 4.16 -5.90 -9.47
C GLY A 29 4.37 -4.44 -9.09
N ARG A 30 4.29 -3.49 -10.03
CA ARG A 30 4.32 -2.06 -9.73
C ARG A 30 3.26 -1.71 -8.70
N THR A 31 3.57 -0.81 -7.78
CA THR A 31 2.65 -0.35 -6.74
C THR A 31 2.15 1.06 -7.00
N PHE A 32 0.93 1.35 -6.58
CA PHE A 32 0.37 2.70 -6.49
C PHE A 32 -0.17 2.93 -5.08
N ARG A 33 0.10 4.12 -4.54
CA ARG A 33 -0.29 4.53 -3.18
C ARG A 33 -1.05 5.84 -3.27
N HIS A 34 -1.94 6.04 -2.31
CA HIS A 34 -2.72 7.26 -2.20
C HIS A 34 -2.78 7.67 -0.73
N ASP A 35 -2.62 8.97 -0.45
CA ASP A 35 -2.60 9.49 0.92
C ASP A 35 -3.98 9.41 1.59
N GLU A 36 -5.06 9.47 0.78
CA GLU A 36 -6.42 9.30 1.28
C GLU A 36 -6.77 7.82 1.43
N ARG A 37 -7.40 7.48 2.56
CA ARG A 37 -7.85 6.13 2.88
C ARG A 37 -9.11 5.77 2.09
N GLY A 38 -9.16 4.54 1.61
CA GLY A 38 -10.34 3.96 0.99
C GLY A 38 -10.08 3.50 -0.44
N TRP A 39 -10.67 2.36 -0.78
CA TRP A 39 -10.50 1.75 -2.10
C TRP A 39 -10.98 2.66 -3.22
N ASP A 40 -12.14 3.31 -3.07
CA ASP A 40 -12.73 4.12 -4.14
C ASP A 40 -11.87 5.34 -4.49
N LEU A 41 -11.27 5.99 -3.49
CA LEU A 41 -10.37 7.14 -3.68
C LEU A 41 -9.06 6.70 -4.32
N LEU A 42 -8.46 5.62 -3.80
CA LEU A 42 -7.25 5.04 -4.38
C LEU A 42 -7.47 4.58 -5.83
N TRP A 43 -8.59 3.93 -6.12
CA TRP A 43 -8.92 3.45 -7.46
C TRP A 43 -9.21 4.60 -8.43
N SER A 44 -9.94 5.62 -8.00
CA SER A 44 -10.18 6.84 -8.80
C SER A 44 -8.87 7.53 -9.18
N SER A 45 -7.97 7.70 -8.21
CA SER A 45 -6.65 8.31 -8.44
C SER A 45 -5.76 7.44 -9.33
N ALA A 46 -5.77 6.12 -9.12
CA ALA A 46 -5.04 5.17 -9.96
C ALA A 46 -5.52 5.22 -11.42
N GLN A 47 -6.83 5.29 -11.65
CA GLN A 47 -7.40 5.45 -13.00
C GLN A 47 -6.94 6.75 -13.66
N GLY A 48 -6.87 7.85 -12.90
CA GLY A 48 -6.28 9.12 -13.37
C GLY A 48 -4.81 8.98 -13.77
N ALA A 49 -4.06 8.08 -13.11
CA ALA A 49 -2.68 7.72 -13.46
C ALA A 49 -2.58 6.65 -14.57
N GLY A 50 -3.69 6.26 -15.19
CA GLY A 50 -3.74 5.32 -16.32
C GLY A 50 -3.81 3.84 -15.91
N TRP A 51 -4.09 3.53 -14.64
CA TRP A 51 -4.37 2.16 -14.23
C TRP A 51 -5.70 1.67 -14.80
N ARG A 52 -5.78 0.36 -15.06
CA ARG A 52 -6.90 -0.34 -15.70
C ARG A 52 -7.22 -1.61 -14.91
N GLY A 53 -8.44 -2.13 -15.01
CA GLY A 53 -8.83 -3.36 -14.31
C GLY A 53 -10.23 -3.28 -13.71
N ARG A 54 -10.47 -4.08 -12.67
CA ARG A 54 -11.73 -4.05 -11.93
C ARG A 54 -11.76 -2.93 -10.92
N ASP A 55 -12.89 -2.26 -10.82
CA ASP A 55 -13.21 -1.22 -9.83
C ASP A 55 -13.43 -1.75 -8.41
N ARG A 56 -13.14 -3.02 -8.16
CA ARG A 56 -13.23 -3.67 -6.85
C ARG A 56 -11.82 -3.90 -6.31
N ALA A 57 -11.69 -3.83 -4.99
CA ALA A 57 -10.42 -4.09 -4.30
C ALA A 57 -9.81 -5.46 -4.62
N VAL A 58 -10.65 -6.42 -5.02
CA VAL A 58 -10.24 -7.75 -5.46
C VAL A 58 -10.52 -7.89 -6.95
N GLY A 59 -9.46 -8.15 -7.71
CA GLY A 59 -9.53 -8.38 -9.14
C GLY A 59 -8.21 -8.05 -9.81
N PRO A 60 -8.09 -8.33 -11.11
CA PRO A 60 -6.91 -7.92 -11.84
C PRO A 60 -6.87 -6.39 -11.95
N HIS A 61 -5.74 -5.82 -11.55
CA HIS A 61 -5.37 -4.43 -11.69
C HIS A 61 -4.06 -4.34 -12.48
N PHE A 62 -4.03 -3.47 -13.48
CA PHE A 62 -2.89 -3.30 -14.36
C PHE A 62 -2.47 -1.83 -14.37
N CYS A 63 -1.17 -1.60 -14.23
CA CYS A 63 -0.62 -0.26 -14.42
C CYS A 63 -0.73 0.17 -15.88
N SER A 64 -0.49 1.45 -16.15
CA SER A 64 -0.57 2.05 -17.49
C SER A 64 0.30 1.36 -18.55
N TRP A 65 1.31 0.59 -18.15
CA TRP A 65 2.16 -0.17 -19.09
C TRP A 65 1.64 -1.58 -19.35
N CYS A 66 1.11 -2.28 -18.35
CA CYS A 66 0.57 -3.63 -18.51
C CYS A 66 -0.87 -3.63 -19.03
N GLY A 67 -1.62 -2.57 -18.75
CA GLY A 67 -3.01 -2.38 -19.20
C GLY A 67 -3.13 -1.67 -20.54
N ALA A 68 -2.01 -1.31 -21.19
CA ALA A 68 -1.99 -0.80 -22.55
C ALA A 68 -2.04 -1.99 -23.53
N ALA A 69 -3.24 -2.52 -23.74
CA ALA A 69 -3.55 -3.49 -24.78
C ALA A 69 -4.81 -3.05 -25.54
#